data_AF-A0A9P5G5C1-F1
#
_entry.id   AF-A0A9P5G5C1-F1
#
_cell.length_a   1.000
_cell.length_b   1.000
_cell.length_c   1.000
_cell.angle_alpha   90.00
_cell.angle_beta   90.00
_cell.angle_gamma   90.00
#
_symmetry.space_group_name_H-M   'P 1'
#
loop_
_entity.id
_entity.type
_entity.pdbx_description
1 polymer ?
#
loop_
_entity_poly.entity_id
_entity_poly.type
_entity_poly.pdbx_seq_one_letter_code
_entity_poly.pdbx_strand_id
1 'polypeptide(L)'
;MRSQEHIRPESVSFDDIDYSDAKALRSAQDSLIREQWIRVEALKTVRRALEKCFQTQGPNQYENCKDIAGKITTSTKHSYTKGAPATI
;
A
#
# COMPACT_ATOMS: atom_id res chain seq x y z
N MET A 1 27.83 -7.47 -8.32
CA MET A 1 26.42 -7.04 -8.17
C MET A 1 26.21 -6.66 -6.72
N ARG A 2 25.91 -5.39 -6.41
CA ARG A 2 25.63 -4.96 -5.03
C ARG A 2 24.23 -5.45 -4.68
N SER A 3 24.12 -6.50 -3.87
CA SER A 3 22.86 -6.82 -3.19
C SER A 3 22.46 -5.61 -2.37
N GLN A 4 21.43 -4.88 -2.81
CA GLN A 4 20.87 -3.81 -2.00
C GLN A 4 20.17 -4.45 -0.82
N GLU A 5 20.70 -4.23 0.38
CA GLU A 5 20.04 -4.64 1.61
C GLU A 5 18.76 -3.81 1.79
N HIS A 6 17.64 -4.51 2.00
CA HIS A 6 16.34 -3.87 2.20
C HIS A 6 16.23 -3.40 3.66
N ILE A 7 16.23 -2.08 3.86
CA ILE A 7 16.09 -1.48 5.19
C ILE A 7 14.65 -1.66 5.70
N ARG A 8 14.49 -2.22 6.90
CA ARG A 8 13.19 -2.38 7.59
C ARG A 8 13.18 -1.57 8.89
N PRO A 9 12.75 -0.31 8.84
CA PRO A 9 12.63 0.55 10.02
C PRO A 9 11.47 0.11 10.91
N GLU A 10 11.52 0.51 12.18
CA GLU A 10 10.47 0.26 13.17
C GLU A 10 9.14 0.95 12.80
N SER A 11 8.03 0.29 13.09
CA SER A 11 6.67 0.82 12.91
C SER A 11 6.21 1.53 14.18
N VAL A 12 6.11 2.86 14.12
CA VAL A 12 5.67 3.70 15.24
C VAL A 12 4.24 4.19 14.99
N SER A 13 3.36 4.05 15.98
CA SER A 13 1.97 4.55 15.94
C SER A 13 1.87 5.96 16.52
N PHE A 14 0.84 6.70 16.12
CA PHE A 14 0.54 8.01 16.71
C PHE A 14 -0.01 7.92 18.13
N ASP A 15 -0.59 6.77 18.51
CA ASP A 15 -1.20 6.58 19.83
C ASP A 15 -0.16 6.40 20.95
N ASP A 16 1.07 6.03 20.60
CA ASP A 16 2.14 5.64 21.54
C ASP A 16 3.25 6.69 21.67
N ILE A 17 3.10 7.88 21.10
CA ILE A 17 4.13 8.92 21.06
C ILE A 17 3.78 10.17 21.88
N ASP A 18 4.82 10.83 22.38
CA ASP A 18 4.71 12.20 22.87
C ASP A 18 4.80 13.17 21.68
N TYR A 19 3.75 13.95 21.44
CA TYR A 19 3.70 14.94 20.36
C TYR A 19 4.71 16.08 20.52
N SER A 20 5.28 16.27 21.70
CA SER A 20 6.34 17.26 21.93
C SER A 20 7.72 16.80 21.44
N ASP A 21 7.93 15.49 21.25
CA ASP A 21 9.15 14.95 20.64
C ASP A 21 9.04 14.92 19.11
N ALA A 22 9.69 15.90 18.47
CA ALA A 22 9.73 16.03 17.01
C ALA A 22 10.28 14.77 16.31
N LYS A 23 11.19 14.01 16.95
CA LYS A 23 11.76 12.79 16.36
C LYS A 23 10.74 11.65 16.36
N ALA A 24 10.05 11.45 17.48
CA ALA A 24 8.99 10.44 17.61
C ALA A 24 7.83 10.74 16.65
N LEU A 25 7.40 12.00 16.59
CA LEU A 25 6.38 12.48 15.65
C LEU A 25 6.76 12.19 14.20
N ARG A 26 7.99 12.52 13.79
CA ARG A 26 8.46 12.26 12.42
C ARG A 26 8.48 10.77 12.10
N SER A 27 8.92 9.93 13.05
CA SER A 27 8.96 8.48 12.88
C SER A 27 7.55 7.88 12.70
N ALA A 28 6.55 8.39 13.43
CA ALA A 28 5.15 7.99 13.28
C ALA A 28 4.56 8.41 11.92
N GLN A 29 4.86 9.64 11.47
CA GLN A 29 4.49 10.11 10.13
C GLN A 29 5.08 9.23 9.02
N ASP A 30 6.39 8.95 9.09
CA ASP A 30 7.06 8.11 8.11
C ASP A 30 6.51 6.67 8.13
N SER A 31 6.19 6.14 9.31
CA SER A 31 5.55 4.82 9.46
C SER A 31 4.18 4.76 8.78
N LEU A 32 3.30 5.74 9.04
CA LEU A 32 1.97 5.80 8.43
C LEU A 32 2.06 5.94 6.91
N ILE A 33 2.94 6.79 6.41
CA ILE A 33 3.12 6.99 4.97
C ILE A 33 3.62 5.70 4.33
N ARG A 34 4.62 5.02 4.90
CA ARG A 34 5.12 3.74 4.39
C ARG A 34 4.02 2.68 4.29
N GLU A 35 3.19 2.54 5.31
CA GLU A 35 2.07 1.59 5.29
C GLU A 35 1.05 1.91 4.19
N GLN A 36 0.78 3.20 3.95
CA GLN A 36 -0.04 3.61 2.82
C GLN A 36 0.59 3.24 1.47
N TRP A 37 1.90 3.47 1.30
CA TRP A 37 2.62 3.03 0.10
C TRP A 37 2.55 1.51 -0.09
N ILE A 38 2.70 0.73 0.98
CA ILE A 38 2.57 -0.74 0.93
C ILE A 38 1.18 -1.14 0.43
N ARG A 39 0.11 -0.50 0.90
CA ARG A 39 -1.27 -0.76 0.42
C ARG A 39 -1.44 -0.41 -1.06
N VAL A 40 -0.83 0.69 -1.51
CA VAL A 40 -0.84 1.09 -2.93
C VAL A 40 -0.07 0.10 -3.79
N GLU A 41 1.10 -0.38 -3.34
CA GLU A 41 1.88 -1.39 -4.07
C GLU A 41 1.17 -2.76 -4.12
N ALA A 42 0.46 -3.14 -3.05
CA ALA A 42 -0.41 -4.30 -3.04
C ALA A 42 -1.52 -4.16 -4.10
N LEU A 43 -2.17 -3.00 -4.19
CA LEU A 43 -3.17 -2.73 -5.22
C LEU A 43 -2.57 -2.80 -6.64
N LYS A 44 -1.39 -2.21 -6.87
CA LYS A 44 -0.67 -2.30 -8.15
C LYS A 44 -0.36 -3.74 -8.53
N THR A 45 -0.02 -4.58 -7.56
CA THR A 45 0.26 -6.01 -7.80
C THR A 45 -0.98 -6.74 -8.29
N VAL A 46 -2.13 -6.55 -7.63
CA VAL A 46 -3.40 -7.14 -8.07
C VAL A 46 -3.82 -6.61 -9.45
N ARG A 47 -3.62 -5.30 -9.70
CA ARG A 47 -3.88 -4.70 -11.01
C ARG A 47 -3.06 -5.34 -12.13
N ARG A 48 -1.74 -5.52 -11.92
CA ARG A 48 -0.88 -6.21 -12.89
C ARG A 48 -1.31 -7.66 -13.13
N ALA A 49 -1.78 -8.34 -12.09
CA ALA A 49 -2.33 -9.69 -12.22
C ALA A 49 -3.62 -9.71 -13.06
N LEU A 50 -4.50 -8.71 -12.89
CA LEU A 50 -5.72 -8.57 -13.69
C LEU A 50 -5.39 -8.29 -15.17
N GLU A 51 -4.47 -7.36 -15.43
CA GLU A 51 -4.03 -7.01 -16.78
C GLU A 51 -3.46 -8.25 -17.52
N LYS A 52 -2.66 -9.07 -16.83
CA LYS A 52 -2.18 -10.35 -17.38
C LYS A 52 -3.33 -11.33 -17.63
N CYS A 53 -4.28 -11.45 -16.72
CA CYS A 53 -5.43 -12.34 -16.87
C CYS A 53 -6.23 -11.97 -18.14
N PHE A 54 -6.52 -10.68 -18.34
CA PHE A 54 -7.20 -10.17 -19.54
C PHE A 54 -6.43 -10.48 -20.83
N GLN A 55 -5.10 -10.30 -20.82
CA GLN A 55 -4.26 -10.63 -21.99
C GLN A 55 -4.28 -12.12 -22.33
N THR A 56 -4.34 -13.00 -21.33
CA THR A 56 -4.28 -14.47 -21.55
C THR A 56 -5.62 -15.11 -21.89
N GLN A 57 -6.73 -14.60 -21.35
CA GLN A 57 -8.04 -15.27 -21.41
C GLN A 57 -8.89 -14.88 -22.63
N GLY A 58 -8.52 -13.82 -23.36
CA GLY A 58 -9.20 -13.38 -24.58
C GLY A 58 -10.69 -13.12 -24.34
N PRO A 59 -11.63 -13.79 -25.05
CA PRO A 59 -13.07 -13.55 -24.90
C PRO A 59 -13.65 -13.98 -23.55
N ASN A 60 -13.04 -14.95 -22.85
CA ASN A 60 -13.55 -15.49 -21.58
C ASN A 60 -13.07 -14.71 -20.34
N GLN A 61 -12.44 -13.55 -20.55
CA GLN A 61 -11.87 -12.74 -19.48
C GLN A 61 -12.89 -12.31 -18.39
N TYR A 62 -14.16 -12.18 -18.75
CA TYR A 62 -15.21 -11.72 -17.83
C TYR A 62 -15.58 -12.76 -16.78
N GLU A 63 -15.49 -14.05 -17.10
CA GLU A 63 -15.72 -15.13 -16.13
C GLU A 63 -14.44 -15.46 -15.37
N ASN A 64 -13.34 -15.71 -16.10
CA ASN A 64 -12.11 -16.23 -15.52
C ASN A 64 -11.35 -15.21 -14.66
N CYS A 65 -11.52 -13.91 -14.91
CA CYS A 65 -10.81 -12.85 -14.17
C CYS A 65 -11.70 -12.12 -13.15
N LYS A 66 -12.96 -12.55 -12.97
CA LYS A 66 -13.96 -11.90 -12.12
C LYS A 66 -13.49 -11.73 -10.68
N ASP A 67 -12.85 -12.76 -10.12
CA ASP A 67 -12.36 -12.74 -8.74
C ASP A 67 -11.26 -11.71 -8.53
N ILE A 68 -10.36 -11.55 -9.51
CA ILE A 68 -9.29 -10.57 -9.46
C ILE A 68 -9.88 -9.15 -9.56
N ALA A 69 -10.88 -8.96 -10.43
CA ALA A 69 -11.59 -7.69 -10.55
C ALA A 69 -12.36 -7.31 -9.27
N GLY A 70 -12.97 -8.30 -8.59
CA GLY A 70 -13.62 -8.11 -7.29
C GLY A 70 -12.65 -7.73 -6.17
N LYS A 71 -11.44 -8.31 -6.19
CA LYS A 71 -10.37 -7.94 -5.25
C LYS A 71 -9.91 -6.50 -5.44
N ILE A 72 -9.75 -6.04 -6.69
CA ILE A 72 -9.38 -4.65 -6.98
C ILE A 72 -10.41 -3.67 -6.45
N THR A 73 -11.70 -3.91 -6.72
CA THR A 73 -12.79 -3.03 -6.27
C THR A 73 -12.92 -2.97 -4.75
N THR A 74 -12.56 -4.03 -4.04
CA THR A 74 -12.51 -4.03 -2.57
C THR A 74 -11.28 -3.29 -2.06
N SER A 75 -10.11 -3.54 -2.65
CA SER A 75 -8.84 -2.92 -2.22
C SER A 75 -8.80 -1.42 -2.50
N THR A 76 -9.35 -0.94 -3.62
CA THR A 76 -9.36 0.50 -3.96
C THR A 76 -10.10 1.36 -2.93
N LYS A 77 -11.13 0.82 -2.27
CA LYS A 77 -11.87 1.50 -1.20
C LYS A 77 -11.01 1.74 0.05
N HIS A 78 -10.02 0.88 0.29
CA HIS A 78 -9.19 0.89 1.50
C HIS A 78 -7.79 1.49 1.28
N SER A 79 -7.38 1.69 0.02
CA SER A 79 -6.04 2.18 -0.35
C SER A 79 -5.95 3.71 -0.54
N TYR A 80 -6.99 4.47 -0.19
CA TYR A 80 -6.98 5.93 -0.28
C TYR A 80 -5.86 6.52 0.61
N THR A 81 -4.88 7.18 -0.02
CA THR A 81 -3.76 7.82 0.67
C THR A 81 -4.23 9.13 1.30
N LYS A 82 -4.32 9.19 2.62
CA LYS A 82 -4.47 10.45 3.36
C LYS A 82 -3.09 10.97 3.73
N GLY A 83 -2.80 12.24 3.49
CA GLY A 83 -1.58 12.86 3.99
C GLY A 83 -1.45 12.64 5.50
N ALA A 84 -0.23 12.43 5.99
CA ALA A 84 0.01 12.36 7.42
C ALA A 84 -0.42 13.69 8.07
N PRO A 85 -1.07 13.68 9.24
CA PRO A 85 -1.46 14.91 9.91
C PRO A 85 -0.23 15.77 10.19
N ALA A 86 -0.32 17.05 9.84
CA ALA A 86 0.76 18.02 9.95
C ALA A 86 0.89 18.56 11.40
N THR A 87 0.71 17.73 12.42
CA THR A 87 0.66 18.21 13.80
C THR A 87 2.02 18.80 14.21
N ILE A 88 1.98 20.09 14.56
CA ILE A 88 3.06 21.09 14.76
C ILE A 88 3.80 21.50 13.49
#